data_AF-Q3JPC1-F1
#
_entry.id   AF-Q3JPC1-F1
#
_cell.length_a   1.000
_cell.length_b   1.000
_cell.length_c   1.000
_cell.angle_alpha   90.00
_cell.angle_beta   90.00
_cell.angle_gamma   90.00
#
_symmetry.space_group_name_H-M   'P 1'
#
loop_
_entity.id
_entity.type
_entity.pdbx_description
1 polymer ?
#
loop_
_entity_poly.entity_id
_entity_poly.type
_entity_poly.pdbx_seq_one_letter_code
_entity_poly.pdbx_strand_id
1 'polypeptide(L)'
;MRDGRYAARSVFAGCRQMAGRLRRRMRASRKLAISRAARRARRRGRSMQAHQPYFDEIAAGGDAIGNWLSGDVSGPAALDALMARFAPHFTMIGTDGAAYDRAATRALFARLAGCKPGLKITFSQMHALVADAAHGVISYCECQTDATGALPTRRSTAVFERDPQTGAVRWTHLQETFCAA
;
A
#
# COMPACT_ATOMS: atom_id res chain seq x y z
N MET A 1 59.49 28.98 -52.07
CA MET A 1 58.17 28.53 -52.58
C MET A 1 58.08 27.01 -52.49
N ARG A 2 57.07 26.48 -51.79
CA ARG A 2 56.56 25.08 -51.67
C ARG A 2 55.99 24.95 -50.24
N ASP A 3 54.80 24.43 -49.95
CA ASP A 3 53.68 23.95 -50.75
C ASP A 3 52.45 23.82 -49.80
N GLY A 4 51.35 24.51 -50.10
CA GLY A 4 50.16 24.65 -49.24
C GLY A 4 49.12 23.53 -49.33
N ARG A 5 49.52 22.27 -49.62
CA ARG A 5 48.57 21.17 -49.92
C ARG A 5 48.41 20.07 -48.85
N TYR A 6 48.96 20.24 -47.65
CA TYR A 6 48.83 19.23 -46.58
C TYR A 6 47.69 19.49 -45.58
N ALA A 7 47.09 20.68 -45.58
CA ALA A 7 46.12 21.06 -44.54
C ALA A 7 44.68 20.53 -44.76
N ALA A 8 44.27 20.23 -45.99
CA ALA A 8 42.85 19.96 -46.29
C ALA A 8 42.38 18.51 -46.01
N ARG A 9 43.28 17.50 -46.04
CA ARG A 9 42.91 16.10 -45.79
C ARG A 9 42.73 15.75 -44.31
N SER A 10 43.37 16.49 -43.41
CA SER A 10 43.35 16.25 -41.96
C SER A 10 42.03 16.67 -41.30
N VAL A 11 41.44 17.79 -41.75
CA VAL A 11 40.24 18.38 -41.14
C VAL A 11 38.99 17.51 -41.36
N PHE A 12 38.85 16.88 -42.53
CA PHE A 12 37.69 16.02 -42.83
C PHE A 12 37.69 14.68 -42.07
N ALA A 13 38.86 14.14 -41.74
CA ALA A 13 38.98 12.92 -40.95
C ALA A 13 38.60 13.15 -39.48
N GLY A 14 39.04 14.28 -38.90
CA GLY A 14 38.68 14.69 -37.54
C GLY A 14 37.17 14.90 -37.36
N CYS A 15 36.51 15.53 -38.34
CA CYS A 15 35.08 15.81 -38.28
C CYS A 15 34.20 14.54 -38.33
N ARG A 16 34.57 13.53 -39.14
CA ARG A 16 33.88 12.22 -39.17
C ARG A 16 34.06 11.44 -37.87
N GLN A 17 35.26 11.50 -37.28
CA GLN A 17 35.56 10.81 -36.02
C GLN A 17 34.80 11.44 -34.84
N MET A 18 34.66 12.77 -34.84
CA MET A 18 33.91 13.52 -33.83
C MET A 18 32.40 13.22 -33.92
N ALA A 19 31.83 13.20 -35.14
CA ALA A 19 30.44 12.81 -35.38
C ALA A 19 30.16 11.34 -34.97
N GLY A 20 31.10 10.43 -35.19
CA GLY A 20 31.00 9.03 -34.76
C GLY A 20 30.98 8.87 -33.23
N ARG A 21 31.83 9.62 -32.51
CA ARG A 21 31.86 9.63 -31.04
C ARG A 21 30.58 10.22 -30.44
N LEU A 22 30.05 11.29 -31.03
CA LEU A 22 28.80 11.91 -30.59
C LEU A 22 27.59 10.98 -30.79
N ARG A 23 27.51 10.31 -31.95
CA ARG A 23 26.46 9.31 -32.24
C ARG A 23 26.52 8.09 -31.32
N ARG A 24 27.72 7.62 -30.95
CA ARG A 24 27.90 6.52 -29.97
C ARG A 24 27.48 6.94 -28.56
N ARG A 25 27.84 8.15 -28.12
CA ARG A 25 27.39 8.71 -26.82
C ARG A 25 25.88 8.85 -26.75
N MET A 26 25.23 9.41 -27.78
CA MET A 26 23.77 9.53 -27.81
C MET A 26 23.06 8.16 -27.79
N ARG A 27 23.57 7.14 -28.50
CA ARG A 27 23.02 5.77 -28.47
C ARG A 27 23.19 5.12 -27.09
N ALA A 28 24.31 5.32 -26.42
CA ALA A 28 24.55 4.81 -25.06
C ALA A 28 23.61 5.48 -24.03
N SER A 29 23.45 6.80 -24.08
CA SER A 29 22.52 7.54 -23.21
C SER A 29 21.07 7.11 -23.43
N ARG A 30 20.66 6.88 -24.69
CA ARG A 30 19.32 6.39 -25.02
C ARG A 30 19.09 4.95 -24.51
N LYS A 31 20.08 4.06 -24.63
CA LYS A 31 20.01 2.70 -24.05
C LYS A 31 19.90 2.73 -22.52
N LEU A 32 20.66 3.61 -21.85
CA LEU A 32 20.61 3.76 -20.39
C LEU A 32 19.24 4.28 -19.92
N ALA A 33 18.68 5.28 -20.60
CA ALA A 33 17.34 5.82 -20.32
C ALA A 33 16.24 4.77 -20.51
N ILE A 34 16.27 3.99 -21.61
CA ILE A 34 15.34 2.88 -21.85
C ILE A 34 15.47 1.81 -20.77
N SER A 35 16.70 1.46 -20.35
CA SER A 35 16.92 0.49 -19.27
C SER A 35 16.39 0.95 -17.92
N ARG A 36 16.41 2.27 -17.64
CA ARG A 36 15.86 2.87 -16.42
C ARG A 36 14.34 2.91 -16.47
N ALA A 37 13.76 3.30 -17.60
CA ALA A 37 12.31 3.29 -17.82
C ALA A 37 11.72 1.87 -17.72
N ALA A 38 12.36 0.87 -18.34
CA ALA A 38 11.94 -0.53 -18.27
C ALA A 38 12.08 -1.12 -16.86
N ARG A 39 13.11 -0.73 -16.10
CA ARG A 39 13.25 -1.09 -14.68
C ARG A 39 12.17 -0.42 -13.83
N ARG A 40 11.83 0.84 -14.09
CA ARG A 40 10.77 1.57 -13.39
C ARG A 40 9.38 0.99 -13.69
N ALA A 41 9.11 0.60 -14.93
CA ALA A 41 7.88 -0.08 -15.34
C ALA A 41 7.75 -1.47 -14.69
N ARG A 42 8.82 -2.29 -14.68
CA ARG A 42 8.83 -3.58 -13.98
C ARG A 42 8.67 -3.44 -12.46
N ARG A 43 9.28 -2.41 -11.87
CA ARG A 43 9.14 -2.11 -10.44
C ARG A 43 7.72 -1.65 -10.10
N ARG A 44 7.07 -0.88 -10.98
CA ARG A 44 5.64 -0.52 -10.88
C ARG A 44 4.72 -1.72 -11.04
N GLY A 45 4.94 -2.59 -12.03
CA GLY A 45 4.15 -3.82 -12.22
C GLY A 45 4.29 -4.80 -11.04
N ARG A 46 5.48 -4.92 -10.45
CA ARG A 46 5.73 -5.75 -9.26
C ARG A 46 5.13 -5.13 -7.98
N SER A 47 5.15 -3.80 -7.86
CA SER A 47 4.43 -3.05 -6.81
C SER A 47 2.91 -3.18 -6.93
N MET A 48 2.38 -3.32 -8.16
CA MET A 48 0.96 -3.54 -8.40
C MET A 48 0.47 -4.96 -8.03
N GLN A 49 1.35 -5.90 -7.74
CA GLN A 49 0.98 -7.20 -7.15
C GLN A 49 1.34 -7.30 -5.66
N ALA A 50 2.33 -6.52 -5.20
CA ALA A 50 2.74 -6.51 -3.80
C ALA A 50 1.65 -6.02 -2.84
N HIS A 51 0.66 -5.25 -3.33
CA HIS A 51 -0.38 -4.70 -2.47
C HIS A 51 -1.58 -5.62 -2.23
N GLN A 52 -1.81 -6.60 -3.11
CA GLN A 52 -3.02 -7.42 -3.08
C GLN A 52 -3.24 -8.12 -1.73
N PRO A 53 -2.23 -8.74 -1.09
CA PRO A 53 -2.42 -9.35 0.23
C PRO A 53 -2.90 -8.38 1.31
N TYR A 54 -2.50 -7.10 1.23
CA TYR A 54 -2.94 -6.08 2.18
C TYR A 54 -4.39 -5.62 1.92
N PHE A 55 -4.82 -5.58 0.66
CA PHE A 55 -6.21 -5.27 0.31
C PHE A 55 -7.15 -6.42 0.72
N ASP A 56 -6.72 -7.66 0.48
CA ASP A 56 -7.46 -8.85 0.90
C ASP A 56 -7.60 -8.89 2.43
N GLU A 57 -6.54 -8.51 3.17
CA GLU A 57 -6.57 -8.43 4.63
C GLU A 57 -7.52 -7.33 5.14
N ILE A 58 -7.63 -6.19 4.45
CA ILE A 58 -8.62 -5.14 4.78
C ILE A 58 -10.03 -5.69 4.61
N ALA A 59 -10.32 -6.34 3.48
CA ALA A 59 -11.64 -6.92 3.22
C ALA A 59 -11.99 -7.99 4.27
N ALA A 60 -11.12 -8.99 4.45
CA ALA A 60 -11.33 -10.06 5.40
C ALA A 60 -11.37 -9.57 6.87
N GLY A 61 -10.62 -8.50 7.18
CA GLY A 61 -10.64 -7.87 8.50
C GLY A 61 -11.95 -7.13 8.74
N GLY A 62 -12.44 -6.41 7.74
CA GLY A 62 -13.76 -5.78 7.74
C GLY A 62 -14.88 -6.80 7.93
N ASP A 63 -14.84 -7.93 7.22
CA ASP A 63 -15.82 -9.00 7.39
C ASP A 63 -15.78 -9.59 8.80
N ALA A 64 -14.59 -9.87 9.34
CA ALA A 64 -14.45 -10.40 10.70
C ALA A 64 -14.97 -9.42 11.77
N ILE A 65 -14.65 -8.13 11.64
CA ILE A 65 -15.17 -7.07 12.52
C ILE A 65 -16.68 -6.92 12.34
N GLY A 66 -17.17 -6.95 11.10
CA GLY A 66 -18.59 -6.89 10.76
C GLY A 66 -19.38 -7.99 11.47
N ASN A 67 -18.98 -9.24 11.27
CA ASN A 67 -19.61 -10.42 11.87
C ASN A 67 -19.55 -10.41 13.41
N TRP A 68 -18.47 -9.89 14.00
CA TRP A 68 -18.35 -9.76 15.45
C TRP A 68 -19.29 -8.70 16.02
N LEU A 69 -19.34 -7.52 15.38
CA LEU A 69 -20.17 -6.40 15.83
C LEU A 69 -21.65 -6.62 15.52
N SER A 70 -21.99 -7.37 14.47
CA SER A 70 -23.36 -7.78 14.18
C SER A 70 -23.87 -8.86 15.12
N GLY A 71 -22.96 -9.62 15.74
CA GLY A 71 -23.29 -10.76 16.59
C GLY A 71 -23.47 -12.08 15.81
N ASP A 72 -23.22 -12.08 14.49
CA ASP A 72 -23.25 -13.29 13.66
C ASP A 72 -22.18 -14.31 14.12
N VAL A 73 -21.09 -13.79 14.68
CA VAL A 73 -20.07 -14.59 15.35
C VAL A 73 -19.86 -14.05 16.77
N SER A 74 -19.77 -14.94 17.76
CA SER A 74 -19.63 -14.57 19.17
C SER A 74 -18.79 -15.57 19.98
N GLY A 75 -18.49 -15.19 21.22
CA GLY A 75 -17.77 -16.04 22.19
C GLY A 75 -16.25 -15.83 22.23
N PRO A 76 -15.57 -16.40 23.25
CA PRO A 76 -14.15 -16.11 23.51
C PRO A 76 -13.21 -16.52 22.38
N ALA A 77 -13.42 -17.70 21.78
CA ALA A 77 -12.59 -18.21 20.69
C ALA A 77 -12.69 -17.33 19.43
N ALA A 78 -13.86 -16.77 19.15
CA ALA A 78 -14.04 -15.82 18.06
C ALA A 78 -13.33 -14.49 18.31
N LEU A 79 -13.38 -13.98 19.55
CA LEU A 79 -12.60 -12.79 19.92
C LEU A 79 -11.09 -13.04 19.80
N ASP A 80 -10.62 -14.24 20.17
CA ASP A 80 -9.22 -14.62 20.01
C ASP A 80 -8.83 -14.68 18.53
N ALA A 81 -9.68 -15.26 17.67
CA ALA A 81 -9.46 -15.30 16.23
C ALA A 81 -9.43 -13.88 15.60
N LEU A 82 -10.34 -13.00 16.02
CA LEU A 82 -10.33 -11.59 15.61
C LEU A 82 -9.02 -10.90 16.04
N MET A 83 -8.63 -11.07 17.29
CA MET A 83 -7.40 -10.47 17.83
C MET A 83 -6.10 -11.06 17.27
N ALA A 84 -6.14 -12.23 16.63
CA ALA A 84 -4.98 -12.84 15.98
C ALA A 84 -4.54 -12.11 14.70
N ARG A 85 -5.42 -11.28 14.13
CA ARG A 85 -5.13 -10.42 12.96
C ARG A 85 -4.23 -9.23 13.32
N PHE A 86 -4.19 -8.85 14.59
CA PHE A 86 -3.43 -7.70 15.10
C PHE A 86 -2.10 -8.16 15.68
N ALA A 87 -1.01 -7.56 15.21
CA ALA A 87 0.35 -7.82 15.70
C ALA A 87 0.46 -7.50 17.20
N PRO A 88 1.36 -8.16 17.97
CA PRO A 88 1.50 -7.92 19.40
C PRO A 88 1.72 -6.45 19.79
N HIS A 89 2.37 -5.68 18.90
CA HIS A 89 2.68 -4.26 19.07
C HIS A 89 1.65 -3.34 18.39
N PHE A 90 0.45 -3.84 18.10
CA PHE A 90 -0.60 -3.07 17.44
C PHE A 90 -1.01 -1.83 18.23
N THR A 91 -1.25 -0.75 17.50
CA THR A 91 -1.80 0.51 18.03
C THR A 91 -2.91 1.05 17.12
N MET A 92 -3.87 1.76 17.70
CA MET A 92 -4.97 2.37 16.96
C MET A 92 -5.26 3.77 17.49
N ILE A 93 -5.63 4.69 16.60
CA ILE A 93 -6.30 5.94 16.94
C ILE A 93 -7.70 5.91 16.33
N GLY A 94 -8.71 5.89 17.20
CA GLY A 94 -10.12 5.88 16.80
C GLY A 94 -10.58 7.21 16.22
N THR A 95 -11.79 7.24 15.66
CA THR A 95 -12.39 8.47 15.11
C THR A 95 -12.69 9.54 16.17
N ASP A 96 -12.69 9.18 17.46
CA ASP A 96 -12.78 10.08 18.61
C ASP A 96 -11.41 10.66 19.04
N GLY A 97 -10.33 10.26 18.38
CA GLY A 97 -8.95 10.64 18.71
C GLY A 97 -8.35 9.87 19.87
N ALA A 98 -9.07 8.91 20.47
CA ALA A 98 -8.54 8.08 21.53
C ALA A 98 -7.52 7.07 20.98
N ALA A 99 -6.44 6.86 21.75
CA ALA A 99 -5.40 5.90 21.44
C ALA A 99 -5.67 4.56 22.15
N TYR A 100 -5.51 3.46 21.42
CA TYR A 100 -5.68 2.10 21.91
C TYR A 100 -4.44 1.28 21.56
N ASP A 101 -3.86 0.60 22.54
CA ASP A 101 -2.96 -0.52 22.25
C ASP A 101 -3.78 -1.78 21.92
N ARG A 102 -3.09 -2.90 21.65
CA ARG A 102 -3.75 -4.18 21.36
C ARG A 102 -4.67 -4.67 22.49
N ALA A 103 -4.30 -4.46 23.76
CA ALA A 103 -5.10 -4.91 24.89
C ALA A 103 -6.38 -4.07 25.05
N ALA A 104 -6.24 -2.75 24.92
CA ALA A 104 -7.37 -1.82 24.90
C ALA A 104 -8.29 -2.07 23.70
N THR A 105 -7.74 -2.42 22.53
CA THR A 105 -8.52 -2.82 21.34
C THR A 105 -9.31 -4.11 21.61
N ARG A 106 -8.71 -5.11 22.26
CA ARG A 106 -9.42 -6.32 22.66
C ARG A 106 -10.58 -6.01 23.62
N ALA A 107 -10.34 -5.17 24.62
CA ALA A 107 -11.38 -4.76 25.56
C ALA A 107 -12.52 -3.99 24.86
N LEU A 108 -12.18 -3.15 23.88
CA LEU A 108 -13.15 -2.47 23.03
C LEU A 108 -14.03 -3.47 22.26
N PHE A 109 -13.43 -4.45 21.58
CA PHE A 109 -14.21 -5.48 20.87
C PHE A 109 -15.08 -6.32 21.81
N ALA A 110 -14.56 -6.72 22.97
CA ALA A 110 -15.35 -7.45 23.97
C ALA A 110 -16.60 -6.68 24.40
N ARG A 111 -16.47 -5.35 24.56
CA ARG A 111 -17.59 -4.47 24.92
C ARG A 111 -18.59 -4.26 23.79
N LEU A 112 -18.15 -4.30 22.54
CA LEU A 112 -18.97 -4.00 21.36
C LEU A 112 -19.57 -5.23 20.67
N ALA A 113 -19.38 -6.43 21.22
CA ALA A 113 -19.89 -7.67 20.65
C ALA A 113 -21.40 -7.62 20.43
N GLY A 114 -21.86 -7.85 19.20
CA GLY A 114 -23.29 -7.81 18.85
C GLY A 114 -23.99 -6.46 19.00
N CYS A 115 -23.26 -5.35 19.25
CA CYS A 115 -23.88 -4.04 19.46
C CYS A 115 -24.46 -3.41 18.19
N LYS A 116 -24.17 -3.95 17.00
CA LYS A 116 -24.62 -3.41 15.71
C LYS A 116 -25.27 -4.49 14.83
N PRO A 117 -26.45 -5.04 15.20
CA PRO A 117 -27.11 -6.07 14.42
C PRO A 117 -27.28 -5.68 12.94
N GLY A 118 -26.94 -6.61 12.04
CA GLY A 118 -27.03 -6.39 10.59
C GLY A 118 -25.99 -5.43 10.01
N LEU A 119 -24.91 -5.11 10.75
CA LEU A 119 -23.82 -4.26 10.26
C LEU A 119 -23.25 -4.81 8.95
N LYS A 120 -23.13 -3.91 7.97
CA LYS A 120 -22.42 -4.13 6.71
C LYS A 120 -21.29 -3.12 6.60
N ILE A 121 -20.10 -3.60 6.27
CA ILE A 121 -18.91 -2.78 6.07
C ILE A 121 -18.51 -2.90 4.60
N THR A 122 -18.22 -1.77 3.96
CA THR A 122 -17.75 -1.71 2.58
C THR A 122 -16.59 -0.74 2.46
N PHE A 123 -15.66 -1.05 1.56
CA PHE A 123 -14.46 -0.26 1.34
C PHE A 123 -14.46 0.38 -0.04
N SER A 124 -13.98 1.61 -0.11
CA SER A 124 -13.77 2.36 -1.34
C SER A 124 -12.46 3.14 -1.26
N GLN A 125 -12.02 3.71 -2.39
CA GLN A 125 -10.80 4.54 -2.44
C GLN A 125 -9.57 3.86 -1.81
N MET A 126 -9.42 2.54 -2.00
CA MET A 126 -8.26 1.80 -1.50
C MET A 126 -7.02 2.17 -2.33
N HIS A 127 -6.00 2.70 -1.66
CA HIS A 127 -4.74 3.09 -2.25
C HIS A 127 -3.57 2.56 -1.42
N ALA A 128 -2.67 1.83 -2.08
CA ALA A 128 -1.39 1.47 -1.49
C ALA A 128 -0.44 2.68 -1.57
N LEU A 129 -0.15 3.29 -0.41
CA LEU A 129 0.84 4.35 -0.27
C LEU A 129 2.25 3.76 -0.31
N VAL A 130 2.42 2.62 0.37
CA VAL A 130 3.60 1.76 0.32
C VAL A 130 3.12 0.30 0.28
N ALA A 131 3.73 -0.53 -0.56
CA ALA A 131 3.53 -1.98 -0.53
C ALA A 131 4.77 -2.70 -1.06
N ASP A 132 5.34 -3.55 -0.23
CA ASP A 132 6.42 -4.47 -0.61
C ASP A 132 6.14 -5.89 -0.08
N ALA A 133 7.16 -6.75 -0.02
CA ALA A 133 6.98 -8.13 0.38
C ALA A 133 6.75 -8.32 1.89
N ALA A 134 7.11 -7.31 2.70
CA ALA A 134 7.14 -7.35 4.16
C ALA A 134 6.24 -6.28 4.80
N HIS A 135 6.00 -5.13 4.16
CA HIS A 135 5.20 -4.05 4.73
C HIS A 135 4.19 -3.44 3.75
N GLY A 136 3.06 -3.02 4.30
CA GLY A 136 2.01 -2.31 3.58
C GLY A 136 1.55 -1.07 4.36
N VAL A 137 1.37 0.05 3.66
CA VAL A 137 0.69 1.25 4.19
C VAL A 137 -0.44 1.57 3.22
N ILE A 138 -1.67 1.36 3.66
CA ILE A 138 -2.86 1.45 2.82
C ILE A 138 -3.77 2.55 3.37
N SER A 139 -4.20 3.46 2.51
CA SER A 139 -5.30 4.39 2.81
C SER A 139 -6.58 3.90 2.17
N TYR A 140 -7.71 4.01 2.86
CA TYR A 140 -9.02 3.63 2.34
C TYR A 140 -10.14 4.47 2.94
N CYS A 141 -11.32 4.42 2.33
CA CYS A 141 -12.57 4.88 2.91
C CYS A 141 -13.43 3.69 3.28
N GLU A 142 -13.99 3.73 4.48
CA GLU A 142 -14.90 2.72 5.00
C GLU A 142 -16.29 3.33 5.18
N CYS A 143 -17.28 2.65 4.62
CA CYS A 143 -18.69 2.96 4.75
C CYS A 143 -19.36 1.82 5.52
N GLN A 144 -20.10 2.19 6.57
CA GLN A 144 -20.86 1.27 7.40
C GLN A 144 -22.35 1.55 7.28
N THR A 145 -23.15 0.48 7.27
CA THR A 145 -24.62 0.56 7.34
C THR A 145 -25.11 -0.44 8.36
N ASP A 146 -26.03 -0.06 9.24
CA ASP A 146 -26.70 -0.96 10.18
C ASP A 146 -28.22 -0.83 10.09
N ALA A 147 -28.95 -1.42 11.05
CA ALA A 147 -30.41 -1.38 11.11
C ALA A 147 -30.99 0.06 11.18
N THR A 148 -30.20 1.06 11.59
CA THR A 148 -30.60 2.47 11.67
C THR A 148 -30.33 3.26 10.39
N GLY A 149 -29.56 2.69 9.46
CA GLY A 149 -29.20 3.31 8.18
C GLY A 149 -27.68 3.45 8.00
N ALA A 150 -27.30 4.39 7.12
CA ALA A 150 -25.89 4.66 6.84
C ALA A 150 -25.25 5.43 7.99
N LEU A 151 -24.09 4.94 8.45
CA LEU A 151 -23.27 5.61 9.45
C LEU A 151 -22.25 6.55 8.78
N PRO A 152 -21.70 7.54 9.52
CA PRO A 152 -20.67 8.43 8.97
C PRO A 152 -19.50 7.65 8.36
N THR A 153 -19.17 7.97 7.10
CA THR A 153 -18.00 7.44 6.42
C THR A 153 -16.74 7.86 7.18
N ARG A 154 -15.77 6.95 7.28
CA ARG A 154 -14.45 7.23 7.84
C ARG A 154 -13.36 7.00 6.80
N ARG A 155 -12.32 7.81 6.88
CA ARG A 155 -11.07 7.63 6.15
C ARG A 155 -10.05 7.04 7.10
N SER A 156 -9.34 6.02 6.63
CA SER A 156 -8.41 5.26 7.45
C SER A 156 -7.05 5.14 6.77
N THR A 157 -5.99 5.14 7.57
CA THR A 157 -4.65 4.72 7.17
C THR A 157 -4.24 3.54 8.03
N ALA A 158 -4.02 2.40 7.38
CA ALA A 158 -3.61 1.16 8.02
C ALA A 158 -2.18 0.80 7.65
N VAL A 159 -1.43 0.32 8.64
CA VAL A 159 -0.06 -0.17 8.50
C VAL A 159 -0.05 -1.66 8.81
N PHE A 160 0.64 -2.40 7.97
CA PHE A 160 0.70 -3.85 7.99
C PHE A 160 2.14 -4.35 7.96
N GLU A 161 2.35 -5.47 8.63
CA GLU A 161 3.49 -6.34 8.41
C GLU A 161 3.01 -7.62 7.72
N ARG A 162 3.91 -8.26 6.97
CA ARG A 162 3.70 -9.54 6.32
C ARG A 162 4.84 -10.47 6.66
N ASP A 163 4.49 -11.59 7.27
CA ASP A 163 5.44 -12.64 7.65
C ASP A 163 6.07 -13.24 6.37
N PRO A 164 7.42 -13.21 6.21
CA PRO A 164 8.05 -13.62 4.97
C PRO A 164 8.04 -15.13 4.74
N GLN A 165 7.78 -15.95 5.77
CA GLN A 165 7.75 -17.41 5.69
C GLN A 165 6.35 -17.93 5.37
N THR A 166 5.35 -17.43 6.09
CA THR A 166 3.94 -17.86 6.00
C THR A 166 3.12 -17.00 5.05
N GLY A 167 3.57 -15.77 4.77
CA GLY A 167 2.83 -14.79 3.99
C GLY A 167 1.65 -14.16 4.74
N ALA A 168 1.46 -14.48 6.03
CA ALA A 168 0.40 -13.94 6.85
C ALA A 168 0.55 -12.43 7.03
N VAL A 169 -0.55 -11.69 6.84
CA VAL A 169 -0.59 -10.24 7.01
C VAL A 169 -1.17 -9.93 8.38
N ARG A 170 -0.57 -8.98 9.10
CA ARG A 170 -1.06 -8.51 10.40
C ARG A 170 -1.10 -6.99 10.44
N TRP A 171 -2.10 -6.48 11.15
CA TRP A 171 -2.25 -5.06 11.42
C TRP A 171 -1.24 -4.63 12.49
N THR A 172 -0.47 -3.58 12.23
CA THR A 172 0.47 -3.00 13.21
C THR A 172 0.05 -1.60 13.65
N HIS A 173 -0.64 -0.85 12.79
CA HIS A 173 -1.25 0.42 13.16
C HIS A 173 -2.52 0.72 12.37
N LEU A 174 -3.46 1.44 12.98
CA LEU A 174 -4.64 1.98 12.32
C LEU A 174 -4.94 3.39 12.85
N GLN A 175 -5.16 4.35 11.97
CA GLN A 175 -5.72 5.64 12.35
C GLN A 175 -6.94 5.95 11.49
N GLU A 176 -8.00 6.40 12.15
CA GLU A 176 -9.28 6.73 11.51
C GLU A 176 -9.66 8.19 11.70
N THR A 177 -10.43 8.74 10.77
CA THR A 177 -11.01 10.09 10.87
C THR A 177 -12.33 10.11 10.15
N PHE A 178 -13.37 10.71 10.74
CA PHE A 178 -14.64 10.89 10.04
C PHE A 178 -14.47 11.79 8.81
N CYS A 179 -15.12 11.43 7.71
CA CYS A 179 -15.27 12.32 6.57
C CYS A 179 -16.31 13.39 6.91
N ALA A 180 -16.10 14.61 6.43
CA ALA A 180 -17.15 15.62 6.46
C ALA A 180 -18.34 15.15 5.62
N ALA A 181 -19.55 15.46 6.09
CA ALA A 181 -20.81 15.21 5.39
C ALA A 181 -20.99 16.17 4.21
#